data_AF-A0A4R9Q692-F1
#
_entry.id   AF-A0A4R9Q692-F1
#
_cell.length_a   1.000
_cell.length_b   1.000
_cell.length_c   1.000
_cell.angle_alpha   90.00
_cell.angle_beta   90.00
_cell.angle_gamma   90.00
#
_symmetry.space_group_name_H-M   'P 1'
#
loop_
_entity.id
_entity.type
_entity.pdbx_description
1 polymer ?
#
loop_
_entity_poly.entity_id
_entity_poly.type
_entity_poly.pdbx_seq_one_letter_code
_entity_poly.pdbx_strand_id
1 'polypeptide(L)'
;MQTALLACATIAFVYACARALGEDRIRALVIVLLLLCFSNFMERIFRTIAEPLAVFFAVAALLVVLRARELRGWQLVAAGALSGLSFLATQKSVYFNVALGLGLVADAALMRRYAAGIARGAWLLLGWSVPIIAYCFIFGGTNPVPIARSLIFGPLEIAMRGGGDYGGLRRFVLQTLARNYVLYVFCFSGMALSLMQITKLDERRRIALIFSVVVTVLVFAHDQPWPYVFIMALPFMSLWSLTLLDGLATRVRYLRVAWIALATAMAISFVVNLLYLRFDNAAQLELVARAESLLAPDERYFDGIGMLPNRMEPTTLWLDKHYVLATLREGKNSAAYNVLGKSPPKLILWSYRMDYIYPVVAPLIVNSYVRVAPNLRIAGFRLHPGERKIFEVPIAGSYALYSADGTPLRGEVEIDGAVLDPPFNLTTGPKTVTLRNGAGEALLLPAGSYAGHFKAGGDNDLLFDGVYD
;
A
#
# COMPACT_ATOMS: atom_id res chain seq x y z
N MET A 1 15.78 1.52 4.59
CA MET A 1 16.45 0.85 5.73
C MET A 1 15.52 0.57 6.91
N GLN A 2 14.72 1.54 7.38
CA GLN A 2 13.83 1.36 8.55
C GLN A 2 12.84 0.18 8.42
N THR A 3 12.18 0.03 7.27
CA THR A 3 11.23 -1.09 7.02
C THR A 3 11.91 -2.46 7.01
N ALA A 4 13.15 -2.54 6.52
CA ALA A 4 13.89 -3.80 6.51
C ALA A 4 14.27 -4.25 7.93
N LEU A 5 14.65 -3.31 8.79
CA LEU A 5 14.90 -3.58 10.22
C LEU A 5 13.62 -4.05 10.92
N LEU A 6 12.48 -3.42 10.60
CA LEU A 6 11.17 -3.80 11.13
C LEU A 6 10.78 -5.23 10.72
N ALA A 7 10.99 -5.59 9.45
CA ALA A 7 10.77 -6.95 8.95
C ALA A 7 11.66 -7.97 9.66
N CYS A 8 12.96 -7.68 9.80
CA CYS A 8 13.89 -8.52 10.55
C CYS A 8 13.47 -8.70 12.02
N ALA A 9 13.00 -7.63 12.66
CA ALA A 9 12.50 -7.69 14.03
C ALA A 9 11.21 -8.52 14.14
N THR A 10 10.28 -8.41 13.18
CA THR A 10 9.09 -9.27 13.09
C THR A 10 9.49 -10.74 12.98
N ILE A 11 10.45 -11.07 12.12
CA ILE A 11 10.97 -12.44 11.96
C ILE A 11 11.58 -12.96 13.27
N ALA A 12 12.36 -12.12 13.97
CA ALA A 12 12.93 -12.45 15.26
C ALA A 12 11.84 -12.68 16.34
N PHE A 13 10.73 -11.93 16.29
CA PHE A 13 9.60 -12.16 17.19
C PHE A 13 8.82 -13.43 16.84
N VAL A 14 8.68 -13.79 15.56
CA VAL A 14 8.11 -15.10 15.17
C VAL A 14 8.97 -16.25 15.71
N TYR A 15 10.30 -16.15 15.56
CA TYR A 15 11.23 -17.10 16.19
C TYR A 15 11.01 -17.19 17.69
N ALA A 16 10.91 -16.04 18.37
CA ALA A 16 10.68 -15.98 19.80
C ALA A 16 9.31 -16.57 20.22
N CYS A 17 8.27 -16.39 19.40
CA CYS A 17 6.96 -17.01 19.59
C CYS A 17 7.06 -18.54 19.49
N ALA A 18 7.72 -19.07 18.45
CA ALA A 18 7.95 -20.51 18.31
C ALA A 18 8.69 -21.09 19.53
N ARG A 19 9.74 -20.40 20.01
CA ARG A 19 10.45 -20.79 21.24
C ARG A 19 9.56 -20.72 22.48
N ALA A 20 8.69 -19.72 22.60
CA ALA A 20 7.75 -19.58 23.72
C ALA A 20 6.66 -20.67 23.72
N LEU A 21 6.34 -21.23 22.54
CA LEU A 21 5.45 -22.39 22.36
C LEU A 21 6.14 -23.74 22.63
N GLY A 22 7.44 -23.74 22.95
CA GLY A 22 8.20 -24.93 23.33
C GLY A 22 8.95 -25.63 22.20
N GLU A 23 8.91 -25.11 20.96
CA GLU A 23 9.71 -25.63 19.85
C GLU A 23 11.19 -25.43 20.13
N ASP A 24 12.06 -26.41 19.87
CA ASP A 24 13.52 -26.26 20.04
C ASP A 24 14.14 -25.21 19.08
N ARG A 25 15.42 -24.90 19.26
CA ARG A 25 16.12 -23.88 18.44
C ARG A 25 16.08 -24.19 16.95
N ILE A 26 16.30 -25.44 16.57
CA ILE A 26 16.34 -25.86 15.17
C ILE A 26 14.95 -25.78 14.57
N ARG A 27 13.94 -26.33 15.27
CA ARG A 27 12.54 -26.28 14.82
C ARG A 27 12.02 -24.86 14.68
N ALA A 28 12.34 -23.98 15.63
CA ALA A 28 11.99 -22.56 15.54
C ALA A 28 12.67 -21.85 14.34
N LEU A 29 13.92 -22.21 14.02
CA LEU A 29 14.59 -21.70 12.81
C LEU A 29 13.94 -22.24 11.52
N VAL A 30 13.52 -23.51 11.50
CA VAL A 30 12.81 -24.08 10.35
C VAL A 30 11.46 -23.38 10.15
N ILE A 31 10.70 -23.09 11.21
CA ILE A 31 9.45 -22.31 11.13
C ILE A 31 9.69 -20.94 10.48
N VAL A 32 10.73 -20.23 10.91
CA VAL A 32 11.12 -18.94 10.32
C VAL A 32 11.51 -19.10 8.85
N LEU A 33 12.28 -20.13 8.53
CA LEU A 33 12.69 -20.39 7.16
C LEU A 33 11.47 -20.68 6.27
N LEU A 34 10.49 -21.43 6.76
CA LEU A 34 9.23 -21.68 6.06
C LEU A 34 8.40 -20.41 5.87
N LEU A 35 8.37 -19.52 6.88
CA LEU A 35 7.74 -18.20 6.74
C LEU A 35 8.40 -17.39 5.60
N LEU A 36 9.73 -17.39 5.54
CA LEU A 36 10.50 -16.74 4.47
C LEU A 36 10.30 -17.42 3.11
N CYS A 37 9.83 -18.67 3.07
CA CYS A 37 9.49 -19.34 1.82
C CYS A 37 8.14 -18.92 1.25
N PHE A 38 7.28 -18.20 1.98
CA PHE A 38 6.06 -17.66 1.37
C PHE A 38 6.39 -16.46 0.48
N SER A 39 6.11 -16.56 -0.82
CA SER A 39 6.36 -15.48 -1.78
C SER A 39 5.73 -14.16 -1.33
N ASN A 40 4.46 -14.20 -0.92
CA ASN A 40 3.74 -13.00 -0.45
C ASN A 40 4.36 -12.38 0.80
N PHE A 41 4.96 -13.19 1.68
CA PHE A 41 5.63 -12.66 2.86
C PHE A 41 6.89 -11.89 2.43
N MET A 42 7.77 -12.53 1.65
CA MET A 42 9.00 -11.90 1.14
C MET A 42 8.74 -10.66 0.30
N GLU A 43 7.75 -10.70 -0.59
CA GLU A 43 7.43 -9.59 -1.47
C GLU A 43 6.91 -8.36 -0.72
N ARG A 44 6.29 -8.54 0.46
CA ARG A 44 5.45 -7.49 1.08
C ARG A 44 5.91 -7.06 2.46
N ILE A 45 6.50 -7.93 3.29
CA ILE A 45 6.94 -7.55 4.65
C ILE A 45 8.06 -6.49 4.64
N PHE A 46 8.85 -6.43 3.57
CA PHE A 46 9.94 -5.47 3.39
C PHE A 46 9.53 -4.17 2.68
N ARG A 47 8.27 -4.06 2.22
CA ARG A 47 7.77 -2.87 1.53
C ARG A 47 7.35 -1.78 2.50
N THR A 48 7.61 -0.52 2.16
CA THR A 48 7.19 0.65 2.95
C THR A 48 5.69 0.90 2.76
N ILE A 49 4.89 0.10 3.48
CA ILE A 49 3.43 0.23 3.60
C ILE A 49 3.05 0.03 5.07
N ALA A 50 1.77 0.23 5.42
CA ALA A 50 1.32 0.19 6.80
C ALA A 50 1.30 -1.23 7.42
N GLU A 51 0.99 -2.26 6.61
CA GLU A 51 0.76 -3.62 7.08
C GLU A 51 1.97 -4.26 7.81
N PRO A 52 3.25 -4.12 7.36
CA PRO A 52 4.40 -4.63 8.09
C PRO A 52 4.54 -4.09 9.52
N LEU A 53 4.22 -2.81 9.74
CA LEU A 53 4.25 -2.20 11.08
C LEU A 53 3.13 -2.73 11.96
N ALA A 54 1.94 -2.90 11.41
CA ALA A 54 0.84 -3.55 12.11
C ALA A 54 1.18 -4.99 12.51
N VAL A 55 1.76 -5.78 11.60
CA VAL A 55 2.19 -7.16 11.87
C VAL A 55 3.26 -7.20 12.95
N PHE A 56 4.25 -6.31 12.90
CA PHE A 56 5.28 -6.20 13.93
C PHE A 56 4.67 -6.07 15.33
N PHE A 57 3.75 -5.12 15.51
CA PHE A 57 3.09 -4.91 16.79
C PHE A 57 2.17 -6.07 17.19
N ALA A 58 1.50 -6.72 16.23
CA ALA A 58 0.65 -7.87 16.50
C ALA A 58 1.44 -9.10 16.96
N VAL A 59 2.57 -9.40 16.31
CA VAL A 59 3.46 -10.49 16.73
C VAL A 59 4.08 -10.17 18.08
N ALA A 60 4.46 -8.91 18.34
CA ALA A 60 4.95 -8.48 19.65
C ALA A 60 3.88 -8.64 20.75
N ALA A 61 2.64 -8.25 20.49
CA ALA A 61 1.52 -8.42 21.42
C ALA A 61 1.30 -9.89 21.78
N LEU A 62 1.29 -10.77 20.77
CA LEU A 62 1.20 -12.22 20.99
C LEU A 62 2.40 -12.73 21.79
N LEU A 63 3.62 -12.31 21.47
CA LEU A 63 4.84 -12.73 22.17
C LEU A 63 4.81 -12.38 23.67
N VAL A 64 4.30 -11.20 24.03
CA VAL A 64 4.13 -10.79 25.44
C VAL A 64 3.23 -11.78 26.18
N VAL A 65 2.11 -12.19 25.56
CA VAL A 65 1.19 -13.19 26.12
C VAL A 65 1.86 -14.55 26.23
N LEU A 66 2.60 -15.00 25.21
CA LEU A 66 3.21 -16.33 25.18
C LEU A 66 4.40 -16.49 26.13
N ARG A 67 5.15 -15.43 26.41
CA ARG A 67 6.29 -15.49 27.34
C ARG A 67 5.88 -15.54 28.81
N ALA A 68 4.66 -15.11 29.14
CA ALA A 68 4.18 -15.11 30.51
C ALA A 68 4.03 -16.54 31.05
N ARG A 69 4.65 -16.85 32.21
CA ARG A 69 4.36 -18.11 32.95
C ARG A 69 2.93 -18.11 33.48
N GLU A 70 2.49 -16.96 33.97
CA GLU A 70 1.13 -16.68 34.39
C GLU A 70 0.75 -15.30 33.85
N LEU A 71 -0.44 -15.17 33.27
CA LEU A 71 -0.90 -13.93 32.64
C LEU A 71 -1.29 -12.90 33.71
N ARG A 72 -0.39 -11.95 33.99
CA ARG A 72 -0.65 -10.83 34.90
C ARG A 72 -1.33 -9.67 34.17
N GLY A 73 -2.12 -8.88 34.91
CA GLY A 73 -2.85 -7.74 34.36
C GLY A 73 -1.97 -6.76 33.56
N TRP A 74 -0.80 -6.39 34.08
CA TRP A 74 0.12 -5.48 33.39
C TRP A 74 0.65 -6.02 32.05
N GLN A 75 0.81 -7.35 31.91
CA GLN A 75 1.24 -7.96 30.66
C GLN A 75 0.13 -7.90 29.61
N LEU A 76 -1.12 -8.05 30.05
CA LEU A 76 -2.30 -7.91 29.19
C LEU A 76 -2.51 -6.45 28.79
N VAL A 77 -2.23 -5.50 29.69
CA VAL A 77 -2.19 -4.07 29.36
C VAL A 77 -1.09 -3.79 28.32
N ALA A 78 0.12 -4.34 28.49
CA ALA A 78 1.20 -4.18 27.53
C ALA A 78 0.88 -4.80 26.15
N ALA A 79 0.31 -6.02 26.15
CA ALA A 79 -0.17 -6.67 24.92
C ALA A 79 -1.29 -5.85 24.26
N GLY A 80 -2.19 -5.29 25.07
CA GLY A 80 -3.25 -4.38 24.63
C GLY A 80 -2.68 -3.13 23.97
N ALA A 81 -1.69 -2.48 24.59
CA ALA A 81 -1.05 -1.29 24.05
C ALA A 81 -0.35 -1.58 22.70
N LEU A 82 0.34 -2.72 22.58
CA LEU A 82 0.91 -3.16 21.30
C LEU A 82 -0.18 -3.43 20.26
N SER A 83 -1.28 -4.09 20.65
CA SER A 83 -2.45 -4.29 19.79
C SER A 83 -3.08 -2.96 19.33
N GLY A 84 -3.15 -1.97 20.20
CA GLY A 84 -3.61 -0.62 19.88
C GLY A 84 -2.69 0.12 18.91
N LEU A 85 -1.37 0.01 19.08
CA LEU A 85 -0.39 0.53 18.12
C LEU A 85 -0.51 -0.14 16.74
N SER A 86 -0.81 -1.44 16.72
CA SER A 86 -1.12 -2.15 15.46
C SER A 86 -2.34 -1.56 14.75
N PHE A 87 -3.39 -1.21 15.50
CA PHE A 87 -4.59 -0.54 14.97
C PHE A 87 -4.30 0.87 14.44
N LEU A 88 -3.45 1.63 15.13
CA LEU A 88 -3.02 2.95 14.66
C LEU A 88 -2.17 2.88 13.38
N ALA A 89 -1.43 1.78 13.16
CA ALA A 89 -0.68 1.58 11.93
C ALA A 89 -1.62 1.34 10.73
N THR A 90 -2.61 0.45 10.87
CA THR A 90 -3.69 0.27 9.90
C THR A 90 -4.92 -0.32 10.55
N GLN A 91 -6.10 0.08 10.08
CA GLN A 91 -7.36 -0.39 10.66
C GLN A 91 -7.67 -1.86 10.34
N LYS A 92 -7.05 -2.44 9.30
CA LYS A 92 -7.12 -3.88 9.03
C LYS A 92 -6.63 -4.70 10.23
N SER A 93 -5.78 -4.13 11.07
CA SER A 93 -5.30 -4.74 12.32
C SER A 93 -6.39 -5.03 13.34
N VAL A 94 -7.63 -4.58 13.12
CA VAL A 94 -8.80 -5.05 13.88
C VAL A 94 -8.86 -6.59 13.91
N TYR A 95 -8.37 -7.27 12.87
CA TYR A 95 -8.26 -8.74 12.85
C TYR A 95 -7.37 -9.28 13.96
N PHE A 96 -6.24 -8.64 14.24
CA PHE A 96 -5.34 -9.03 15.32
C PHE A 96 -5.96 -8.78 16.69
N ASN A 97 -6.61 -7.62 16.86
CA ASN A 97 -7.24 -7.24 18.13
C ASN A 97 -8.34 -8.24 18.49
N VAL A 98 -9.22 -8.55 17.52
CA VAL A 98 -10.29 -9.53 17.67
C VAL A 98 -9.71 -10.91 17.94
N ALA A 99 -8.70 -11.34 17.18
CA ALA A 99 -8.08 -12.65 17.37
C ALA A 99 -7.41 -12.81 18.74
N LEU A 100 -6.74 -11.77 19.26
CA LEU A 100 -6.10 -11.81 20.58
C LEU A 100 -7.13 -11.82 21.70
N GLY A 101 -8.15 -10.96 21.61
CA GLY A 101 -9.26 -10.93 22.55
C GLY A 101 -9.98 -12.27 22.60
N LEU A 102 -10.34 -12.84 21.44
CA LEU A 102 -10.95 -14.15 21.34
C LEU A 102 -10.03 -15.26 21.85
N GLY A 103 -8.73 -15.22 21.54
CA GLY A 103 -7.76 -16.19 22.06
C GLY A 103 -7.75 -16.26 23.59
N LEU A 104 -7.76 -15.10 24.26
CA LEU A 104 -7.76 -15.01 25.72
C LEU A 104 -9.09 -15.42 26.35
N VAL A 105 -10.22 -14.98 25.77
CA VAL A 105 -11.55 -15.24 26.31
C VAL A 105 -12.00 -16.67 26.03
N ALA A 106 -11.78 -17.18 24.81
CA ALA A 106 -12.18 -18.53 24.43
C ALA A 106 -11.30 -19.60 25.11
N ASP A 107 -10.00 -19.37 25.33
CA ASP A 107 -9.20 -20.23 26.21
C ASP A 107 -9.82 -20.34 27.61
N ALA A 108 -10.15 -19.21 28.21
CA ALA A 108 -10.72 -19.17 29.54
C ALA A 108 -12.10 -19.85 29.59
N ALA A 109 -12.94 -19.65 28.58
CA ALA A 109 -14.25 -20.30 28.46
C ALA A 109 -14.13 -21.81 28.27
N LEU A 110 -13.21 -22.30 27.43
CA LEU A 110 -12.95 -23.72 27.23
C LEU A 110 -12.53 -24.41 28.54
N MET A 111 -11.82 -23.69 29.41
CA MET A 111 -11.43 -24.15 30.74
C MET A 111 -12.43 -23.78 31.84
N ARG A 112 -13.62 -23.27 31.49
CA ARG A 112 -14.69 -22.84 32.41
C ARG A 112 -14.29 -21.77 33.43
N ARG A 113 -13.27 -20.95 33.11
CA ARG A 113 -12.74 -19.85 33.93
C ARG A 113 -13.30 -18.48 33.47
N TYR A 114 -14.62 -18.34 33.42
CA TYR A 114 -15.28 -17.17 32.81
C TYR A 114 -14.86 -15.82 33.42
N ALA A 115 -14.81 -15.72 34.76
CA ALA A 115 -14.40 -14.49 35.44
C ALA A 115 -12.97 -14.06 35.07
N ALA A 116 -12.05 -15.02 34.98
CA ALA A 116 -10.68 -14.76 34.53
C ALA A 116 -10.65 -14.33 33.06
N GLY A 117 -11.50 -14.90 32.20
CA GLY A 117 -11.66 -14.47 30.81
C GLY A 117 -12.11 -13.02 30.68
N ILE A 118 -13.13 -12.62 31.45
CA ILE A 118 -13.63 -11.23 31.48
C ILE A 118 -12.53 -10.29 31.97
N ALA A 119 -11.86 -10.62 33.08
CA ALA A 119 -10.76 -9.82 33.61
C ALA A 119 -9.63 -9.64 32.57
N ARG A 120 -9.27 -10.72 31.85
CA ARG A 120 -8.26 -10.66 30.78
C ARG A 120 -8.66 -9.73 29.66
N GLY A 121 -9.91 -9.83 29.21
CA GLY A 121 -10.47 -8.94 28.19
C GLY A 121 -10.46 -7.47 28.63
N ALA A 122 -10.84 -7.19 29.88
CA ALA A 122 -10.83 -5.84 30.44
C ALA A 122 -9.41 -5.24 30.49
N TRP A 123 -8.41 -6.01 30.96
CA TRP A 123 -7.02 -5.55 30.97
C TRP A 123 -6.46 -5.30 29.56
N LEU A 124 -6.81 -6.16 28.60
CA LEU A 124 -6.42 -5.99 27.20
C LEU A 124 -7.03 -4.70 26.61
N LEU A 125 -8.34 -4.48 26.82
CA LEU A 125 -9.05 -3.29 26.33
C LEU A 125 -8.52 -2.00 26.96
N LEU A 126 -8.19 -2.04 28.26
CA LEU A 126 -7.57 -0.92 28.95
C LEU A 126 -6.22 -0.56 28.30
N GLY A 127 -5.37 -1.56 28.05
CA GLY A 127 -4.11 -1.36 27.33
C GLY A 127 -4.30 -0.84 25.91
N TRP A 128 -5.26 -1.39 25.16
CA TRP A 128 -5.58 -1.01 23.79
C TRP A 128 -6.03 0.46 23.66
N SER A 129 -6.77 0.95 24.66
CA SER A 129 -7.30 2.31 24.66
C SER A 129 -6.20 3.36 24.85
N VAL A 130 -5.13 3.05 25.59
CA VAL A 130 -4.03 4.00 25.90
C VAL A 130 -3.40 4.63 24.66
N PRO A 131 -2.84 3.87 23.69
CA PRO A 131 -2.21 4.46 22.51
C PRO A 131 -3.21 5.24 21.64
N ILE A 132 -4.47 4.79 21.56
CA ILE A 132 -5.51 5.45 20.77
C ILE A 132 -5.87 6.81 21.36
N ILE A 133 -6.06 6.86 22.68
CA ILE A 133 -6.29 8.12 23.40
C ILE A 133 -5.10 9.05 23.19
N ALA A 134 -3.87 8.56 23.38
CA ALA A 134 -2.66 9.34 23.17
C ALA A 134 -2.58 9.90 21.74
N TYR A 135 -2.87 9.09 20.73
CA TYR A 135 -2.91 9.52 19.33
C TYR A 135 -3.94 10.65 19.11
N CYS A 136 -5.15 10.50 19.65
CA CYS A 136 -6.19 11.51 19.50
C CYS A 136 -5.79 12.85 20.13
N PHE A 137 -5.11 12.85 21.28
CA PHE A 137 -4.60 14.07 21.92
C PHE A 137 -3.38 14.66 21.20
N ILE A 138 -2.44 13.82 20.74
CA ILE A 138 -1.23 14.27 20.02
C ILE A 138 -1.61 14.99 18.72
N PHE A 139 -2.55 14.43 17.94
CA PHE A 139 -2.92 15.00 16.64
C PHE A 139 -4.14 15.92 16.68
N GLY A 140 -5.02 15.79 17.68
CA GLY A 140 -6.21 16.64 17.83
C GLY A 140 -6.02 17.85 18.76
N GLY A 141 -4.94 17.88 19.55
CA GLY A 141 -4.68 18.95 20.50
C GLY A 141 -5.84 19.15 21.47
N THR A 142 -6.43 20.35 21.46
CA THR A 142 -7.57 20.72 22.31
C THR A 142 -8.90 20.13 21.84
N ASN A 143 -9.00 19.61 20.62
CA ASN A 143 -10.20 18.98 20.08
C ASN A 143 -9.89 17.57 19.51
N PRO A 144 -9.78 16.54 20.36
CA PRO A 144 -9.43 15.18 19.94
C PRO A 144 -10.58 14.42 19.25
N VAL A 145 -11.83 14.90 19.37
CA VAL A 145 -13.03 14.16 18.91
C VAL A 145 -13.06 13.96 17.38
N PRO A 146 -12.75 14.94 16.52
CA PRO A 146 -12.67 14.75 15.08
C PRO A 146 -11.64 13.69 14.66
N ILE A 147 -10.49 13.64 15.34
CA ILE A 147 -9.45 12.63 15.07
C ILE A 147 -9.97 11.24 15.43
N ALA A 148 -10.58 11.08 16.61
CA ALA A 148 -11.19 9.82 17.03
C ALA A 148 -12.29 9.36 16.06
N ARG A 149 -13.16 10.29 15.61
CA ARG A 149 -14.23 10.00 14.65
C ARG A 149 -13.65 9.57 13.30
N SER A 150 -12.64 10.27 12.79
CA SER A 150 -11.97 9.90 11.55
C SER A 150 -11.27 8.54 11.65
N LEU A 151 -10.61 8.27 12.77
CA LEU A 151 -9.90 7.02 13.03
C LEU A 151 -10.84 5.81 13.11
N ILE A 152 -12.05 5.95 13.64
CA ILE A 152 -12.99 4.81 13.77
C ILE A 152 -13.93 4.70 12.56
N PHE A 153 -14.46 5.83 12.08
CA PHE A 153 -15.54 5.84 11.10
C PHE A 153 -15.11 6.27 9.70
N GLY A 154 -13.95 6.94 9.55
CA GLY A 154 -13.51 7.43 8.24
C GLY A 154 -13.47 6.32 7.19
N PRO A 155 -12.90 5.14 7.49
CA PRO A 155 -12.83 4.06 6.50
C PRO A 155 -14.05 3.17 6.41
N LEU A 156 -15.13 3.44 7.17
CA LEU A 156 -16.39 2.71 7.01
C LEU A 156 -16.92 2.89 5.57
N GLU A 157 -16.72 4.08 4.99
CA GLU A 157 -17.07 4.39 3.60
C GLU A 157 -16.30 3.52 2.60
N ILE A 158 -15.00 3.32 2.82
CA ILE A 158 -14.14 2.48 1.95
C ILE A 158 -14.45 0.99 2.15
N ALA A 159 -14.65 0.56 3.40
CA ALA A 159 -14.94 -0.82 3.76
C ALA A 159 -16.31 -1.29 3.25
N MET A 160 -17.34 -0.43 3.33
CA MET A 160 -18.69 -0.74 2.83
C MET A 160 -18.76 -0.78 1.29
N ARG A 161 -17.87 -0.04 0.59
CA ARG A 161 -17.93 0.10 -0.87
C ARG A 161 -16.98 -0.84 -1.63
N GLY A 162 -15.82 -1.16 -1.07
CA GLY A 162 -14.77 -1.79 -1.88
C GLY A 162 -14.98 -3.27 -2.20
N GLY A 163 -16.00 -3.95 -1.63
CA GLY A 163 -16.40 -5.29 -2.09
C GLY A 163 -17.11 -5.28 -3.46
N GLY A 164 -17.70 -4.15 -3.86
CA GLY A 164 -18.42 -4.02 -5.14
C GLY A 164 -17.54 -3.51 -6.28
N ASP A 165 -16.84 -2.39 -6.06
CA ASP A 165 -16.11 -1.71 -7.15
C ASP A 165 -14.82 -2.46 -7.56
N TYR A 166 -14.17 -3.14 -6.62
CA TYR A 166 -12.98 -3.95 -6.85
C TYR A 166 -13.33 -5.43 -7.12
N GLY A 167 -14.16 -5.68 -8.12
CA GLY A 167 -14.45 -7.05 -8.57
C GLY A 167 -13.19 -7.86 -8.93
N GLY A 168 -13.21 -9.16 -8.63
CA GLY A 168 -12.15 -10.10 -9.03
C GLY A 168 -10.99 -10.27 -8.04
N LEU A 169 -10.93 -9.53 -6.93
CA LEU A 169 -9.82 -9.63 -5.95
C LEU A 169 -9.67 -11.02 -5.31
N ARG A 170 -10.74 -11.83 -5.26
CA ARG A 170 -10.67 -13.23 -4.80
C ARG A 170 -9.68 -14.09 -5.60
N ARG A 171 -9.34 -13.70 -6.84
CA ARG A 171 -8.29 -14.35 -7.63
C ARG A 171 -6.94 -14.38 -6.91
N PHE A 172 -6.65 -13.40 -6.06
CA PHE A 172 -5.40 -13.32 -5.30
C PHE A 172 -5.30 -14.37 -4.20
N VAL A 173 -6.44 -14.81 -3.64
CA VAL A 173 -6.48 -15.95 -2.72
C VAL A 173 -6.07 -17.23 -3.45
N LEU A 174 -6.66 -17.47 -4.62
CA LEU A 174 -6.31 -18.64 -5.44
C LEU A 174 -4.85 -18.59 -5.89
N GLN A 175 -4.37 -17.41 -6.31
CA GLN A 175 -2.99 -17.22 -6.73
C GLN A 175 -1.99 -17.47 -5.60
N THR A 176 -2.24 -16.97 -4.38
CA THR A 176 -1.33 -17.22 -3.25
C THR A 176 -1.31 -18.69 -2.88
N LEU A 177 -2.48 -19.33 -2.82
CA LEU A 177 -2.62 -20.75 -2.50
C LEU A 177 -1.92 -21.62 -3.54
N ALA A 178 -2.10 -21.33 -4.84
CA ALA A 178 -1.46 -22.06 -5.92
C ALA A 178 0.07 -21.90 -5.91
N ARG A 179 0.58 -20.68 -5.72
CA ARG A 179 2.02 -20.39 -5.69
C ARG A 179 2.75 -21.05 -4.52
N ASN A 180 2.08 -21.19 -3.37
CA ASN A 180 2.68 -21.67 -2.13
C ASN A 180 1.97 -22.92 -1.58
N TYR A 181 1.42 -23.77 -2.45
CA TYR A 181 0.47 -24.81 -2.06
C TYR A 181 1.01 -25.77 -0.99
N VAL A 182 2.27 -26.21 -1.11
CA VAL A 182 2.90 -27.11 -0.12
C VAL A 182 2.95 -26.44 1.24
N LEU A 183 3.40 -25.19 1.31
CA LEU A 183 3.56 -24.46 2.57
C LEU A 183 2.20 -24.25 3.24
N TYR A 184 1.16 -23.88 2.46
CA TYR A 184 -0.19 -23.76 2.98
C TYR A 184 -0.75 -25.09 3.48
N VAL A 185 -0.54 -26.20 2.77
CA VAL A 185 -0.96 -27.53 3.23
C VAL A 185 -0.35 -27.86 4.58
N PHE A 186 0.94 -27.57 4.80
CA PHE A 186 1.60 -27.80 6.09
C PHE A 186 1.00 -26.94 7.20
N CYS A 187 0.85 -25.63 6.98
CA CYS A 187 0.27 -24.72 7.96
C CYS A 187 -1.19 -25.06 8.29
N PHE A 188 -2.05 -25.28 7.29
CA PHE A 188 -3.46 -25.61 7.49
C PHE A 188 -3.63 -26.96 8.16
N SER A 189 -2.89 -27.98 7.74
CA SER A 189 -2.95 -29.31 8.36
C SER A 189 -2.48 -29.25 9.81
N GLY A 190 -1.40 -28.53 10.09
CA GLY A 190 -0.90 -28.34 11.45
C GLY A 190 -1.89 -27.63 12.36
N MET A 191 -2.52 -26.55 11.90
CA MET A 191 -3.60 -25.88 12.62
C MET A 191 -4.81 -26.81 12.84
N ALA A 192 -5.23 -27.56 11.83
CA ALA A 192 -6.34 -28.49 11.94
C ALA A 192 -6.07 -29.61 12.97
N LEU A 193 -4.88 -30.23 12.91
CA LEU A 193 -4.47 -31.26 13.87
C LEU A 193 -4.41 -30.72 15.31
N SER A 194 -3.93 -29.48 15.46
CA SER A 194 -3.88 -28.81 16.77
C SER A 194 -5.28 -28.50 17.29
N LEU A 195 -6.21 -28.11 16.40
CA LEU A 195 -7.60 -27.81 16.74
C LEU A 195 -8.34 -29.07 17.20
N MET A 196 -8.11 -30.21 16.56
CA MET A 196 -8.65 -31.52 16.97
C MET A 196 -8.21 -31.92 18.39
N GLN A 197 -7.12 -31.35 18.89
CA GLN A 197 -6.55 -31.66 20.21
C GLN A 197 -6.54 -30.43 21.14
N ILE A 198 -7.36 -29.40 20.86
CA ILE A 198 -7.30 -28.10 21.55
C ILE A 198 -7.42 -28.18 23.08
N THR A 199 -8.16 -29.17 23.59
CA THR A 199 -8.36 -29.40 25.03
C THR A 199 -7.13 -30.01 25.70
N LYS A 200 -6.24 -30.65 24.94
CA LYS A 200 -4.97 -31.24 25.42
C LYS A 200 -3.80 -30.26 25.36
N LEU A 201 -3.95 -29.16 24.62
CA LEU A 201 -2.92 -28.13 24.52
C LEU A 201 -2.77 -27.39 25.85
N ASP A 202 -1.57 -26.91 26.15
CA ASP A 202 -1.38 -25.95 27.22
C ASP A 202 -2.01 -24.59 26.87
N GLU A 203 -2.15 -23.73 27.88
CA GLU A 203 -2.77 -22.41 27.75
C GLU A 203 -2.15 -21.57 26.63
N ARG A 204 -0.82 -21.55 26.50
CA ARG A 204 -0.13 -20.70 25.52
C ARG A 204 -0.38 -21.18 24.10
N ARG A 205 -0.26 -22.49 23.86
CA ARG A 205 -0.55 -23.09 22.54
C ARG A 205 -2.00 -22.89 22.15
N ARG A 206 -2.95 -23.05 23.09
CA ARG A 206 -4.38 -22.83 22.80
C ARG A 206 -4.68 -21.38 22.43
N ILE A 207 -4.16 -20.39 23.18
CA ILE A 207 -4.34 -18.97 22.85
C ILE A 207 -3.73 -18.66 21.47
N ALA A 208 -2.49 -19.10 21.21
CA ALA A 208 -1.85 -18.89 19.91
C ALA A 208 -2.61 -19.56 18.76
N LEU A 209 -3.19 -20.74 18.98
CA LEU A 209 -3.94 -21.47 17.96
C LEU A 209 -5.22 -20.73 17.60
N ILE A 210 -6.00 -20.33 18.60
CA ILE A 210 -7.23 -19.56 18.40
C ILE A 210 -6.90 -18.25 17.68
N PHE A 211 -5.85 -17.56 18.12
CA PHE A 211 -5.37 -16.35 17.44
C PHE A 211 -5.07 -16.62 15.96
N SER A 212 -4.26 -17.65 15.67
CA SER A 212 -3.83 -18.00 14.30
C SER A 212 -5.00 -18.35 13.41
N VAL A 213 -5.95 -19.15 13.91
CA VAL A 213 -7.16 -19.56 13.17
C VAL A 213 -8.05 -18.35 12.88
N VAL A 214 -8.33 -17.52 13.89
CA VAL A 214 -9.21 -16.35 13.72
C VAL A 214 -8.61 -15.35 12.72
N VAL A 215 -7.33 -14.99 12.85
CA VAL A 215 -6.67 -14.10 11.88
C VAL A 215 -6.71 -14.69 10.48
N THR A 216 -6.42 -15.99 10.34
CA THR A 216 -6.44 -16.67 9.04
C THR A 216 -7.82 -16.60 8.40
N VAL A 217 -8.87 -16.93 9.15
CA VAL A 217 -10.25 -16.85 8.64
C VAL A 217 -10.59 -15.41 8.25
N LEU A 218 -10.33 -14.43 9.10
CA LEU A 218 -10.65 -13.03 8.81
C LEU A 218 -9.90 -12.49 7.58
N VAL A 219 -8.61 -12.79 7.45
CA VAL A 219 -7.78 -12.37 6.32
C VAL A 219 -8.23 -13.02 5.01
N PHE A 220 -8.49 -14.34 5.02
CA PHE A 220 -8.90 -15.06 3.81
C PHE A 220 -10.37 -14.83 3.44
N ALA A 221 -11.23 -14.55 4.42
CA ALA A 221 -12.63 -14.19 4.20
C ALA A 221 -12.80 -12.72 3.84
N HIS A 222 -11.79 -11.86 3.99
CA HIS A 222 -11.87 -10.45 3.64
C HIS A 222 -12.28 -10.26 2.17
N ASP A 223 -13.19 -9.31 1.91
CA ASP A 223 -13.72 -9.07 0.57
C ASP A 223 -12.73 -8.39 -0.38
N GLN A 224 -11.69 -7.76 0.17
CA GLN A 224 -10.61 -7.16 -0.59
C GLN A 224 -9.26 -7.79 -0.23
N PRO A 225 -9.04 -9.09 -0.49
CA PRO A 225 -7.82 -9.79 -0.11
C PRO A 225 -6.71 -9.45 -1.09
N TRP A 226 -6.27 -8.19 -1.11
CA TRP A 226 -5.11 -7.76 -1.86
C TRP A 226 -3.90 -8.63 -1.48
N PRO A 227 -2.96 -8.88 -2.40
CA PRO A 227 -1.82 -9.79 -2.15
C PRO A 227 -1.02 -9.46 -0.88
N TYR A 228 -0.97 -8.19 -0.48
CA TYR A 228 -0.24 -7.76 0.69
C TYR A 228 -0.94 -8.08 2.01
N VAL A 229 -2.27 -8.30 2.05
CA VAL A 229 -3.00 -8.59 3.30
C VAL A 229 -2.62 -9.98 3.86
N PHE A 230 -2.16 -10.92 3.03
CA PHE A 230 -1.78 -12.26 3.48
C PHE A 230 -0.64 -12.26 4.50
N ILE A 231 0.26 -11.25 4.49
CA ILE A 231 1.32 -11.14 5.51
C ILE A 231 0.78 -10.96 6.92
N MET A 232 -0.50 -10.60 7.05
CA MET A 232 -1.17 -10.52 8.33
C MET A 232 -1.44 -11.90 8.93
N ALA A 233 -1.70 -12.93 8.12
CA ALA A 233 -1.94 -14.28 8.65
C ALA A 233 -0.67 -15.15 8.70
N LEU A 234 0.21 -15.03 7.70
CA LEU A 234 1.34 -15.94 7.47
C LEU A 234 2.28 -16.13 8.68
N PRO A 235 2.69 -15.07 9.43
CA PRO A 235 3.52 -15.23 10.61
C PRO A 235 2.92 -16.19 11.64
N PHE A 236 1.61 -16.12 11.84
CA PHE A 236 0.91 -16.90 12.85
C PHE A 236 0.59 -18.32 12.36
N MET A 237 0.22 -18.45 11.08
CA MET A 237 0.04 -19.76 10.43
C MET A 237 1.34 -20.58 10.47
N SER A 238 2.49 -19.93 10.24
CA SER A 238 3.79 -20.60 10.16
C SER A 238 4.19 -21.32 11.45
N LEU A 239 3.71 -20.86 12.61
CA LEU A 239 3.96 -21.46 13.92
C LEU A 239 3.48 -22.92 14.02
N TRP A 240 2.55 -23.33 13.15
CA TRP A 240 1.95 -24.67 13.12
C TRP A 240 2.48 -25.56 12.01
N SER A 241 3.39 -25.04 11.18
CA SER A 241 3.86 -25.72 9.96
C SER A 241 4.47 -27.10 10.21
N LEU A 242 5.14 -27.30 11.35
CA LEU A 242 5.80 -28.57 11.68
C LEU A 242 4.88 -29.59 12.39
N THR A 243 3.71 -29.18 12.86
CA THR A 243 2.80 -30.06 13.60
C THR A 243 2.30 -31.25 12.75
N LEU A 244 2.17 -31.06 11.43
CA LEU A 244 1.86 -32.15 10.50
C LEU A 244 2.94 -33.25 10.54
N LEU A 245 4.22 -32.86 10.60
CA LEU A 245 5.33 -33.80 10.64
C LEU A 245 5.34 -34.58 11.95
N ASP A 246 5.00 -33.93 13.06
CA ASP A 246 4.86 -34.60 14.36
C ASP A 246 3.72 -35.64 14.32
N GLY A 247 2.59 -35.30 13.69
CA GLY A 247 1.48 -36.23 13.50
C GLY A 247 1.82 -37.43 12.60
N LEU A 248 2.81 -37.29 11.71
CA LEU A 248 3.29 -38.36 10.83
C LEU A 248 4.51 -39.12 11.37
N ALA A 249 5.02 -38.76 12.56
CA ALA A 249 6.28 -39.28 13.09
C ALA A 249 6.34 -40.81 13.17
N THR A 250 5.19 -41.46 13.45
CA THR A 250 5.09 -42.93 13.54
C THR A 250 4.96 -43.63 12.18
N ARG A 251 4.78 -42.88 11.09
CA ARG A 251 4.58 -43.41 9.73
C ARG A 251 5.74 -43.01 8.81
N VAL A 252 6.87 -43.69 8.95
CA VAL A 252 8.17 -43.37 8.30
C VAL A 252 8.06 -43.04 6.81
N ARG A 253 7.30 -43.82 6.02
CA ARG A 253 7.14 -43.58 4.58
C ARG A 253 6.52 -42.21 4.29
N TYR A 254 5.41 -41.87 4.95
CA TYR A 254 4.73 -40.59 4.75
C TYR A 254 5.53 -39.43 5.30
N LEU A 255 6.23 -39.62 6.42
CA LEU A 255 7.14 -38.63 6.99
C LEU A 255 8.26 -38.25 6.02
N ARG A 256 8.91 -39.24 5.37
CA ARG A 256 9.95 -38.99 4.36
C ARG A 256 9.40 -38.22 3.16
N VAL A 257 8.24 -38.60 2.65
CA VAL A 257 7.59 -37.89 1.53
C VAL A 257 7.26 -36.45 1.91
N ALA A 258 6.73 -36.22 3.11
CA ALA A 258 6.44 -34.88 3.61
C ALA A 258 7.71 -34.02 3.70
N TRP A 259 8.80 -34.54 4.25
CA TRP A 259 10.08 -33.83 4.30
C TRP A 259 10.64 -33.50 2.91
N ILE A 260 10.58 -34.44 1.97
CA ILE A 260 11.02 -34.20 0.59
C ILE A 260 10.18 -33.09 -0.05
N ALA A 261 8.85 -33.17 0.07
CA ALA A 261 7.95 -32.16 -0.48
C ALA A 261 8.25 -30.76 0.12
N LEU A 262 8.48 -30.70 1.43
CA LEU A 262 8.81 -29.45 2.12
C LEU A 262 10.15 -28.88 1.65
N ALA A 263 11.20 -29.70 1.62
CA ALA A 263 12.53 -29.27 1.18
C ALA A 263 12.53 -28.81 -0.28
N THR A 264 11.83 -29.53 -1.17
CA THR A 264 11.67 -29.12 -2.57
C THR A 264 10.92 -27.80 -2.68
N ALA A 265 9.82 -27.61 -1.94
CA ALA A 265 9.08 -26.35 -1.94
C ALA A 265 9.93 -25.17 -1.46
N MET A 266 10.75 -25.38 -0.43
CA MET A 266 11.68 -24.37 0.08
C MET A 266 12.75 -24.01 -0.96
N ALA A 267 13.33 -25.01 -1.64
CA ALA A 267 14.33 -24.78 -2.69
C ALA A 267 13.76 -23.98 -3.86
N ILE A 268 12.55 -24.34 -4.33
CA ILE A 268 11.85 -23.59 -5.38
C ILE A 268 11.58 -22.15 -4.94
N SER A 269 11.06 -21.98 -3.73
CA SER A 269 10.78 -20.65 -3.19
C SER A 269 12.03 -19.77 -3.10
N PHE A 270 13.16 -20.33 -2.66
CA PHE A 270 14.43 -19.61 -2.60
C PHE A 270 14.86 -19.08 -3.98
N VAL A 271 14.76 -19.90 -5.03
CA VAL A 271 15.07 -19.48 -6.41
C VAL A 271 14.12 -18.36 -6.85
N VAL A 272 12.82 -18.49 -6.61
CA VAL A 272 11.82 -17.48 -6.99
C VAL A 272 12.07 -16.16 -6.25
N ASN A 273 12.38 -16.20 -4.96
CA ASN A 273 12.67 -15.02 -4.15
C ASN A 273 13.95 -14.31 -4.63
N LEU A 274 14.99 -15.06 -5.04
CA LEU A 274 16.19 -14.47 -5.64
C LEU A 274 15.90 -13.79 -6.98
N LEU A 275 15.03 -14.38 -7.81
CA LEU A 275 14.59 -13.75 -9.06
C LEU A 275 13.78 -12.47 -8.77
N TYR A 276 12.99 -12.45 -7.70
CA TYR A 276 12.23 -11.27 -7.30
C TYR A 276 13.13 -10.08 -6.93
N LEU A 277 14.35 -10.32 -6.41
CA LEU A 277 15.31 -9.24 -6.14
C LEU A 277 15.80 -8.51 -7.40
N ARG A 278 15.48 -9.01 -8.60
CA ARG A 278 15.77 -8.32 -9.87
C ARG A 278 14.75 -7.22 -10.18
N PHE A 279 13.60 -7.19 -9.51
CA PHE A 279 12.66 -6.09 -9.65
C PHE A 279 13.18 -4.88 -8.89
N ASP A 280 13.38 -3.77 -9.60
CA ASP A 280 13.64 -2.47 -9.02
C ASP A 280 12.56 -1.47 -9.43
N ASN A 281 12.55 -0.33 -8.75
CA ASN A 281 11.68 0.81 -9.09
C ASN A 281 12.52 1.98 -9.61
N ALA A 282 13.66 1.72 -10.25
CA ALA A 282 14.60 2.78 -10.62
C ALA A 282 13.97 3.78 -11.59
N ALA A 283 13.21 3.29 -12.58
CA ALA A 283 12.50 4.13 -13.53
C ALA A 283 11.40 4.99 -12.88
N GLN A 284 10.63 4.44 -11.93
CA GLN A 284 9.61 5.20 -11.19
C GLN A 284 10.25 6.27 -10.30
N LEU A 285 11.37 5.95 -9.64
CA LEU A 285 12.11 6.92 -8.82
C LEU A 285 12.73 8.03 -9.67
N GLU A 286 13.25 7.70 -10.86
CA GLU A 286 13.77 8.68 -11.81
C GLU A 286 12.64 9.62 -12.29
N LEU A 287 11.46 9.08 -12.60
CA LEU A 287 10.29 9.87 -12.99
C LEU A 287 9.85 10.82 -11.87
N VAL A 288 9.79 10.34 -10.63
CA VAL A 288 9.46 11.15 -9.44
C VAL A 288 10.47 12.27 -9.26
N ALA A 289 11.77 11.96 -9.25
CA ALA A 289 12.83 12.95 -9.08
C ALA A 289 12.80 14.03 -10.18
N ARG A 290 12.55 13.61 -11.43
CA ARG A 290 12.41 14.52 -12.56
C ARG A 290 11.17 15.40 -12.41
N ALA A 291 10.03 14.84 -12.04
CA ALA A 291 8.80 15.59 -11.81
C ALA A 291 8.96 16.63 -10.69
N GLU A 292 9.61 16.26 -9.58
CA GLU A 292 9.91 17.21 -8.49
C GLU A 292 10.82 18.34 -8.96
N SER A 293 11.81 18.08 -9.81
CA SER A 293 12.70 19.13 -10.33
C SER A 293 12.01 20.15 -11.24
N LEU A 294 10.84 19.80 -11.81
CA LEU A 294 10.04 20.67 -12.67
C LEU A 294 9.08 21.58 -11.90
N LEU A 295 8.99 21.41 -10.57
CA LEU A 295 8.05 22.10 -9.69
C LEU A 295 8.78 23.00 -8.70
N ALA A 296 8.37 24.26 -8.62
CA ALA A 296 8.69 25.15 -7.51
C ALA A 296 7.89 24.73 -6.25
N PRO A 297 8.30 25.15 -5.02
CA PRO A 297 7.66 24.73 -3.78
C PRO A 297 6.16 25.06 -3.69
N ASP A 298 5.73 26.15 -4.31
CA ASP A 298 4.36 26.66 -4.31
C ASP A 298 3.53 26.17 -5.52
N GLU A 299 4.17 25.51 -6.48
CA GLU A 299 3.50 25.00 -7.68
C GLU A 299 2.78 23.67 -7.40
N ARG A 300 1.61 23.54 -8.02
CA ARG A 300 0.76 22.36 -7.87
C ARG A 300 1.01 21.33 -8.96
N TYR A 301 0.85 20.07 -8.60
CA TYR A 301 0.86 18.94 -9.54
C TYR A 301 -0.37 18.07 -9.36
N PHE A 302 -0.67 17.21 -10.32
CA PHE A 302 -1.73 16.22 -10.19
C PHE A 302 -1.26 14.87 -10.71
N ASP A 303 -1.51 13.82 -9.94
CA ASP A 303 -1.26 12.44 -10.33
C ASP A 303 -2.39 11.48 -9.90
N GLY A 304 -3.31 12.00 -9.08
CA GLY A 304 -4.42 11.28 -8.51
C GLY A 304 -4.04 10.25 -7.46
N ILE A 305 -2.79 10.16 -6.98
CA ILE A 305 -2.38 9.14 -5.99
C ILE A 305 -1.35 9.62 -4.96
N GLY A 306 -0.77 10.82 -5.07
CA GLY A 306 0.18 11.33 -4.08
C GLY A 306 1.61 10.80 -4.20
N MET A 307 2.16 10.71 -5.41
CA MET A 307 3.53 10.26 -5.67
C MET A 307 4.60 11.27 -5.24
N LEU A 308 4.30 12.57 -5.19
CA LEU A 308 5.24 13.62 -4.78
C LEU A 308 4.85 14.15 -3.38
N PRO A 309 5.29 13.49 -2.29
CA PRO A 309 4.80 13.78 -0.93
C PRO A 309 5.19 15.17 -0.43
N ASN A 310 6.22 15.79 -1.01
CA ASN A 310 6.70 17.12 -0.64
C ASN A 310 6.05 18.25 -1.46
N ARG A 311 5.12 17.94 -2.36
CA ARG A 311 4.51 18.88 -3.29
C ARG A 311 3.02 19.02 -3.02
N MET A 312 2.47 20.19 -3.37
CA MET A 312 1.05 20.44 -3.17
C MET A 312 0.23 19.83 -4.30
N GLU A 313 -0.70 18.96 -3.93
CA GLU A 313 -1.80 18.60 -4.83
C GLU A 313 -2.96 19.61 -4.70
N PRO A 314 -3.71 19.87 -5.78
CA PRO A 314 -4.95 20.63 -5.75
C PRO A 314 -6.02 20.08 -4.79
N THR A 315 -5.89 18.84 -4.32
CA THR A 315 -6.90 18.11 -3.54
C THR A 315 -6.30 16.89 -2.85
N THR A 316 -7.02 16.30 -1.89
CA THR A 316 -6.73 14.97 -1.31
C THR A 316 -7.37 13.84 -2.12
N LEU A 317 -7.69 14.07 -3.40
CA LEU A 317 -8.36 13.12 -4.27
C LEU A 317 -7.43 11.97 -4.61
N TRP A 318 -7.74 10.78 -4.10
CA TRP A 318 -7.12 9.55 -4.51
C TRP A 318 -7.98 8.91 -5.60
N LEU A 319 -7.52 8.94 -6.86
CA LEU A 319 -8.07 8.22 -8.01
C LEU A 319 -7.86 6.71 -7.86
N ASP A 320 -8.46 6.14 -6.82
CA ASP A 320 -8.60 4.70 -6.68
C ASP A 320 -9.68 4.18 -7.66
N LYS A 321 -9.91 2.87 -7.72
CA LYS A 321 -10.89 2.33 -8.68
C LYS A 321 -12.29 2.89 -8.47
N HIS A 322 -12.67 3.14 -7.22
CA HIS A 322 -13.96 3.74 -6.90
C HIS A 322 -14.08 5.14 -7.50
N TYR A 323 -13.10 6.01 -7.25
CA TYR A 323 -13.10 7.37 -7.78
C TYR A 323 -12.96 7.44 -9.30
N VAL A 324 -12.23 6.50 -9.92
CA VAL A 324 -12.21 6.34 -11.38
C VAL A 324 -13.61 6.05 -11.91
N LEU A 325 -14.31 5.05 -11.35
CA LEU A 325 -15.67 4.70 -11.75
C LEU A 325 -16.69 5.80 -11.43
N ALA A 326 -16.53 6.52 -10.31
CA ALA A 326 -17.36 7.67 -9.97
C ALA A 326 -17.15 8.81 -10.99
N THR A 327 -15.90 9.09 -11.34
CA THR A 327 -15.56 10.11 -12.36
C THR A 327 -16.20 9.81 -13.70
N LEU A 328 -16.14 8.55 -14.15
CA LEU A 328 -16.78 8.09 -15.38
C LEU A 328 -18.31 8.23 -15.35
N ARG A 329 -18.95 7.96 -14.19
CA ARG A 329 -20.39 8.07 -14.00
C ARG A 329 -20.88 9.53 -13.93
N GLU A 330 -20.15 10.37 -13.22
CA GLU A 330 -20.53 11.76 -12.94
C GLU A 330 -20.11 12.74 -14.05
N GLY A 331 -19.16 12.35 -14.89
CA GLY A 331 -18.67 13.17 -15.99
C GLY A 331 -18.11 14.51 -15.51
N LYS A 332 -18.60 15.61 -16.07
CA LYS A 332 -18.16 16.98 -15.71
C LYS A 332 -18.48 17.38 -14.27
N ASN A 333 -19.42 16.69 -13.62
CA ASN A 333 -19.76 16.94 -12.22
C ASN A 333 -18.81 16.25 -11.24
N SER A 334 -17.90 15.41 -11.74
CA SER A 334 -16.97 14.65 -10.91
C SER A 334 -15.98 15.51 -10.13
N ALA A 335 -15.48 14.96 -9.02
CA ALA A 335 -14.41 15.59 -8.25
C ALA A 335 -13.15 15.82 -9.10
N ALA A 336 -12.74 14.83 -9.90
CA ALA A 336 -11.56 14.93 -10.76
C ALA A 336 -11.67 16.07 -11.78
N TYR A 337 -12.82 16.19 -12.47
CA TYR A 337 -13.07 17.27 -13.42
C TYR A 337 -13.07 18.64 -12.73
N ASN A 338 -13.75 18.75 -11.59
CA ASN A 338 -13.82 19.99 -10.81
C ASN A 338 -12.44 20.46 -10.32
N VAL A 339 -11.60 19.52 -9.87
CA VAL A 339 -10.24 19.80 -9.39
C VAL A 339 -9.37 20.34 -10.52
N LEU A 340 -9.31 19.62 -11.64
CA LEU A 340 -8.52 20.04 -12.81
C LEU A 340 -9.03 21.36 -13.39
N GLY A 341 -10.35 21.61 -13.36
CA GLY A 341 -10.94 22.83 -13.91
C GLY A 341 -10.81 24.06 -13.01
N LYS A 342 -10.97 23.92 -11.69
CA LYS A 342 -10.96 25.06 -10.73
C LYS A 342 -9.58 25.37 -10.18
N SER A 343 -8.66 24.41 -10.20
CA SER A 343 -7.32 24.54 -9.65
C SER A 343 -6.33 23.80 -10.54
N PRO A 344 -6.13 24.29 -11.79
CA PRO A 344 -5.31 23.61 -12.77
C PRO A 344 -3.86 23.45 -12.26
N PRO A 345 -3.32 22.22 -12.26
CA PRO A 345 -1.93 21.97 -11.87
C PRO A 345 -0.97 22.42 -12.97
N LYS A 346 0.28 22.74 -12.61
CA LYS A 346 1.34 22.99 -13.61
C LYS A 346 1.77 21.70 -14.29
N LEU A 347 1.87 20.62 -13.52
CA LEU A 347 2.35 19.32 -13.98
C LEU A 347 1.30 18.26 -13.72
N ILE A 348 1.11 17.35 -14.68
CA ILE A 348 0.32 16.14 -14.53
C ILE A 348 1.24 14.94 -14.71
N LEU A 349 1.35 14.10 -13.67
CA LEU A 349 1.93 12.77 -13.80
C LEU A 349 0.85 11.86 -14.39
N TRP A 350 1.13 11.34 -15.57
CA TRP A 350 0.20 10.48 -16.27
C TRP A 350 0.39 9.02 -15.85
N SER A 351 -0.73 8.35 -15.58
CA SER A 351 -0.78 6.95 -15.21
C SER A 351 -1.98 6.28 -15.88
N TYR A 352 -2.06 4.95 -15.80
CA TYR A 352 -3.21 4.19 -16.31
C TYR A 352 -4.56 4.69 -15.75
N ARG A 353 -4.57 5.28 -14.55
CA ARG A 353 -5.78 5.86 -13.93
C ARG A 353 -6.23 7.12 -14.65
N MET A 354 -5.27 7.93 -15.09
CA MET A 354 -5.53 9.07 -15.96
C MET A 354 -6.07 8.63 -17.32
N ASP A 355 -5.53 7.54 -17.89
CA ASP A 355 -6.06 6.97 -19.13
C ASP A 355 -7.53 6.57 -18.99
N TYR A 356 -7.89 5.92 -17.88
CA TYR A 356 -9.29 5.53 -17.63
C TYR A 356 -10.24 6.73 -17.55
N ILE A 357 -9.86 7.82 -16.89
CA ILE A 357 -10.73 9.00 -16.75
C ILE A 357 -10.59 10.00 -17.91
N TYR A 358 -9.62 9.79 -18.82
CA TYR A 358 -9.32 10.70 -19.92
C TYR A 358 -10.55 11.12 -20.75
N PRO A 359 -11.50 10.23 -21.10
CA PRO A 359 -12.70 10.63 -21.83
C PRO A 359 -13.51 11.75 -21.16
N VAL A 360 -13.45 11.85 -19.82
CA VAL A 360 -14.14 12.88 -19.04
C VAL A 360 -13.32 14.16 -18.94
N VAL A 361 -12.01 14.04 -18.70
CA VAL A 361 -11.13 15.20 -18.44
C VAL A 361 -10.44 15.75 -19.69
N ALA A 362 -10.54 15.08 -20.84
CA ALA A 362 -9.94 15.52 -22.11
C ALA A 362 -10.20 17.00 -22.46
N PRO A 363 -11.40 17.58 -22.25
CA PRO A 363 -11.64 19.00 -22.52
C PRO A 363 -10.75 19.96 -21.74
N LEU A 364 -10.24 19.55 -20.58
CA LEU A 364 -9.35 20.34 -19.72
C LEU A 364 -7.86 20.11 -20.05
N ILE A 365 -7.54 19.08 -20.84
CA ILE A 365 -6.17 18.60 -21.04
C ILE A 365 -5.67 18.88 -22.46
N VAL A 366 -6.45 18.55 -23.49
CA VAL A 366 -5.99 18.47 -24.89
C VAL A 366 -5.41 19.79 -25.41
N ASN A 367 -6.03 20.92 -25.06
CA ASN A 367 -5.61 22.25 -25.50
C ASN A 367 -4.87 23.05 -24.42
N SER A 368 -4.54 22.44 -23.29
CA SER A 368 -3.96 23.12 -22.13
C SER A 368 -2.65 22.51 -21.64
N TYR A 369 -2.38 21.25 -21.99
CA TYR A 369 -1.21 20.52 -21.53
C TYR A 369 -0.50 19.83 -22.68
N VAL A 370 0.83 19.90 -22.66
CA VAL A 370 1.70 19.25 -23.64
C VAL A 370 2.52 18.16 -22.99
N ARG A 371 2.65 17.03 -23.70
CA ARG A 371 3.49 15.91 -23.28
C ARG A 371 4.97 16.25 -23.49
N VAL A 372 5.75 16.21 -22.40
CA VAL A 372 7.21 16.49 -22.39
C VAL A 372 8.05 15.24 -22.05
N ALA A 373 7.41 14.25 -21.45
CA ALA A 373 7.84 12.86 -21.35
C ALA A 373 6.57 11.99 -21.32
N PRO A 374 6.62 10.67 -21.51
CA PRO A 374 5.41 9.85 -21.68
C PRO A 374 4.45 9.93 -20.51
N ASN A 375 5.00 9.89 -19.30
CA ASN A 375 4.24 10.03 -18.06
C ASN A 375 4.22 11.47 -17.53
N LEU A 376 4.65 12.47 -18.29
CA LEU A 376 4.68 13.87 -17.88
C LEU A 376 4.01 14.79 -18.88
N ARG A 377 2.98 15.49 -18.40
CA ARG A 377 2.34 16.60 -19.14
C ARG A 377 2.51 17.89 -18.36
N ILE A 378 2.95 18.95 -19.02
CA ILE A 378 3.10 20.29 -18.42
C ILE A 378 2.07 21.22 -19.05
N ALA A 379 1.53 22.14 -18.25
CA ALA A 379 0.71 23.25 -18.72
C ALA A 379 1.44 23.97 -19.87
N GLY A 380 0.85 24.00 -21.05
CA GLY A 380 1.53 24.47 -22.23
C GLY A 380 1.07 23.77 -23.50
N PHE A 381 1.71 24.10 -24.60
CA PHE A 381 1.21 23.72 -25.91
C PHE A 381 2.31 23.52 -26.95
N ARG A 382 2.05 22.66 -27.93
CA ARG A 382 2.98 22.36 -29.02
C ARG A 382 2.64 23.18 -30.25
N LEU A 383 3.61 23.99 -30.69
CA LEU A 383 3.49 24.85 -31.85
C LEU A 383 4.34 24.32 -33.00
N HIS A 384 3.79 24.39 -34.21
CA HIS A 384 4.55 24.22 -35.45
C HIS A 384 4.50 25.54 -36.24
N PRO A 385 5.54 25.84 -37.05
CA PRO A 385 5.58 27.06 -37.85
C PRO A 385 4.34 27.20 -38.74
N GLY A 386 3.69 28.37 -38.70
CA GLY A 386 2.53 28.69 -39.53
C GLY A 386 1.20 28.04 -39.14
N GLU A 387 1.17 27.12 -38.17
CA GLU A 387 -0.06 26.51 -37.68
C GLU A 387 -0.76 27.41 -36.66
N ARG A 388 -1.96 27.90 -37.00
CA ARG A 388 -2.83 28.60 -36.05
C ARG A 388 -3.54 27.60 -35.15
N LYS A 389 -3.36 27.71 -33.84
CA LYS A 389 -4.00 26.84 -32.84
C LYS A 389 -4.64 27.63 -31.70
N ILE A 390 -5.53 26.97 -30.96
CA ILE A 390 -6.14 27.49 -29.74
C ILE A 390 -5.41 26.86 -28.55
N PHE A 391 -4.71 27.69 -27.78
CA PHE A 391 -4.14 27.31 -26.49
C PHE A 391 -5.07 27.81 -25.39
N GLU A 392 -5.68 26.88 -24.66
CA GLU A 392 -6.48 27.17 -23.48
C GLU A 392 -5.52 27.32 -22.29
N VAL A 393 -5.06 28.55 -22.03
CA VAL A 393 -4.07 28.84 -20.99
C VAL A 393 -4.64 28.45 -19.64
N PRO A 394 -4.12 27.39 -18.97
CA PRO A 394 -4.70 26.93 -17.72
C PRO A 394 -4.24 27.80 -16.54
N ILE A 395 -3.00 28.32 -16.59
CA ILE A 395 -2.37 29.08 -15.50
C ILE A 395 -1.89 30.41 -16.06
N ALA A 396 -2.32 31.52 -15.49
CA ALA A 396 -1.81 32.83 -15.85
C ALA A 396 -0.34 32.99 -15.40
N GLY A 397 0.48 33.65 -16.20
CA GLY A 397 1.88 33.88 -15.85
C GLY A 397 2.77 34.20 -17.04
N SER A 398 4.07 34.17 -16.80
CA SER A 398 5.09 34.34 -17.84
C SER A 398 5.32 33.01 -18.56
N TYR A 399 5.34 33.04 -19.88
CA TYR A 399 5.57 31.91 -20.77
C TYR A 399 6.70 32.21 -21.75
N ALA A 400 7.40 31.17 -22.19
CA ALA A 400 8.48 31.25 -23.17
C ALA A 400 8.45 30.06 -24.13
N LEU A 401 9.30 30.12 -25.15
CA LEU A 401 9.49 29.05 -26.12
C LEU A 401 10.65 28.15 -25.72
N TYR A 402 10.44 26.84 -25.88
CA TYR A 402 11.43 25.80 -25.61
C TYR A 402 11.49 24.81 -26.75
N SER A 403 12.65 24.21 -26.99
CA SER A 403 12.77 23.11 -27.93
C SER A 403 12.26 21.80 -27.31
N ALA A 404 12.25 20.71 -28.09
CA ALA A 404 11.85 19.39 -27.62
C ALA A 404 12.71 18.83 -26.47
N ASP A 405 13.92 19.36 -26.24
CA ASP A 405 14.81 18.96 -25.13
C ASP A 405 14.74 19.89 -23.90
N GLY A 406 13.92 20.95 -23.97
CA GLY A 406 13.75 21.94 -22.91
C GLY A 406 14.74 23.10 -22.93
N THR A 407 15.56 23.23 -23.98
CA THR A 407 16.40 24.41 -24.18
C THR A 407 15.57 25.62 -24.61
N PRO A 408 15.81 26.83 -24.04
CA PRO A 408 15.09 28.03 -24.44
C PRO A 408 15.33 28.38 -25.92
N LEU A 409 14.26 28.75 -26.62
CA LEU A 409 14.31 29.20 -28.00
C LEU A 409 14.02 30.70 -28.11
N ARG A 410 14.61 31.34 -29.11
CA ARG A 410 14.19 32.66 -29.60
C ARG A 410 13.23 32.46 -30.76
N GLY A 411 12.24 33.32 -30.89
CA GLY A 411 11.28 33.29 -31.98
C GLY A 411 10.08 34.17 -31.69
N GLU A 412 9.37 34.55 -32.75
CA GLU A 412 8.17 35.39 -32.64
C GLU A 412 6.92 34.51 -32.61
N VAL A 413 6.04 34.78 -31.64
CA VAL A 413 4.73 34.14 -31.54
C VAL A 413 3.66 35.20 -31.75
N GLU A 414 2.73 34.95 -32.66
CA GLU A 414 1.51 35.73 -32.74
C GLU A 414 0.50 35.19 -31.74
N ILE A 415 0.08 36.05 -30.81
CA ILE A 415 -0.89 35.75 -29.75
C ILE A 415 -2.05 36.73 -29.87
N ASP A 416 -3.26 36.22 -30.12
CA ASP A 416 -4.47 37.01 -30.33
C ASP A 416 -4.31 38.12 -31.40
N GLY A 417 -3.49 37.88 -32.42
CA GLY A 417 -3.21 38.84 -33.51
C GLY A 417 -2.03 39.78 -33.26
N ALA A 418 -1.43 39.78 -32.07
CA ALA A 418 -0.24 40.57 -31.75
C ALA A 418 1.02 39.70 -31.82
N VAL A 419 2.05 40.17 -32.53
CA VAL A 419 3.35 39.49 -32.60
C VAL A 419 4.18 39.89 -31.39
N LEU A 420 4.60 38.90 -30.60
CA LEU A 420 5.33 39.08 -29.35
C LEU A 420 6.60 38.23 -29.31
N ASP A 421 7.62 38.75 -28.65
CA ASP A 421 8.84 38.02 -28.31
C ASP A 421 8.73 37.37 -26.92
N PRO A 422 9.27 36.15 -26.71
CA PRO A 422 9.35 35.54 -25.39
C PRO A 422 10.37 36.27 -24.48
N PRO A 423 10.09 36.38 -23.17
CA PRO A 423 8.92 35.86 -22.47
C PRO A 423 7.69 36.78 -22.59
N PHE A 424 6.50 36.18 -22.64
CA PHE A 424 5.22 36.87 -22.71
C PHE A 424 4.33 36.54 -21.51
N ASN A 425 3.51 37.49 -21.09
CA ASN A 425 2.55 37.30 -19.99
C ASN A 425 1.19 36.91 -20.55
N LEU A 426 0.71 35.71 -20.20
CA LEU A 426 -0.59 35.21 -20.61
C LEU A 426 -1.56 35.22 -19.43
N THR A 427 -2.79 35.63 -19.70
CA THR A 427 -3.93 35.45 -18.79
C THR A 427 -4.59 34.10 -19.07
N THR A 428 -5.25 33.53 -18.05
CA THR A 428 -6.04 32.30 -18.19
C THR A 428 -7.13 32.43 -19.26
N GLY A 429 -7.40 31.33 -19.98
CA GLY A 429 -8.44 31.24 -21.00
C GLY A 429 -7.91 31.05 -22.43
N PRO A 430 -8.80 31.07 -23.44
CA PRO A 430 -8.44 30.78 -24.82
C PRO A 430 -7.52 31.85 -25.41
N LYS A 431 -6.44 31.41 -26.04
CA LYS A 431 -5.51 32.23 -26.81
C LYS A 431 -5.32 31.64 -28.20
N THR A 432 -5.47 32.47 -29.23
CA THR A 432 -5.05 32.09 -30.58
C THR A 432 -3.54 32.24 -30.65
N VAL A 433 -2.80 31.16 -30.91
CA VAL A 433 -1.34 31.16 -30.97
C VAL A 433 -0.84 30.63 -32.32
N THR A 434 0.14 31.32 -32.91
CA THR A 434 0.81 30.92 -34.16
C THR A 434 2.31 31.18 -34.05
N LEU A 435 3.15 30.18 -34.31
CA LEU A 435 4.60 30.36 -34.39
C LEU A 435 4.96 30.98 -35.75
N ARG A 436 5.50 32.20 -35.74
CA ARG A 436 5.82 32.95 -36.98
C ARG A 436 7.24 32.72 -37.46
N ASN A 437 8.22 32.73 -36.54
CA ASN A 437 9.64 32.59 -36.85
C ASN A 437 10.29 31.49 -35.99
N GLY A 438 10.84 30.45 -36.64
CA GLY A 438 11.54 29.34 -35.99
C GLY A 438 11.81 28.18 -36.97
N ALA A 439 13.00 27.55 -36.89
CA ALA A 439 13.41 26.50 -37.82
C ALA A 439 12.74 25.12 -37.57
N GLY A 440 11.82 25.01 -36.61
CA GLY A 440 11.18 23.75 -36.24
C GLY A 440 10.06 23.90 -35.20
N GLU A 441 9.66 22.76 -34.64
CA GLU A 441 8.67 22.66 -33.54
C GLU A 441 9.15 23.42 -32.29
N ALA A 442 8.21 24.08 -31.59
CA ALA A 442 8.47 24.72 -30.31
C ALA A 442 7.39 24.38 -29.27
N LEU A 443 7.80 24.27 -28.02
CA LEU A 443 6.95 24.10 -26.85
C LEU A 443 6.72 25.46 -26.20
N LEU A 444 5.46 25.85 -26.10
CA LEU A 444 4.98 27.01 -25.39
C LEU A 444 4.73 26.62 -23.93
N LEU A 445 5.62 27.00 -23.01
CA LEU A 445 5.58 26.57 -21.60
C LEU A 445 5.72 27.76 -20.64
N PRO A 446 5.25 27.65 -19.38
CA PRO A 446 5.59 28.61 -18.33
C PRO A 446 7.09 28.83 -18.25
N ALA A 447 7.54 30.05 -18.03
CA ALA A 447 8.97 30.35 -17.93
C ALA A 447 9.62 29.56 -16.79
N GLY A 448 10.69 28.84 -17.10
CA GLY A 448 11.40 27.95 -16.17
C GLY A 448 12.65 27.31 -16.77
N SER A 449 13.26 26.42 -15.99
CA SER A 449 14.43 25.63 -16.40
C SER A 449 14.02 24.20 -16.72
N TYR A 450 14.11 23.81 -18.00
CA TYR A 450 13.66 22.51 -18.48
C TYR A 450 14.74 21.67 -19.16
N ALA A 451 15.92 22.24 -19.42
CA ALA A 451 16.99 21.57 -20.13
C ALA A 451 17.40 20.26 -19.43
N GLY A 452 17.41 19.16 -20.18
CA GLY A 452 17.77 17.84 -19.66
C GLY A 452 16.65 17.11 -18.90
N HIS A 453 15.46 17.72 -18.78
CA HIS A 453 14.30 17.10 -18.13
C HIS A 453 13.29 16.52 -19.12
N PHE A 454 13.41 16.77 -20.42
CA PHE A 454 12.50 16.21 -21.43
C PHE A 454 13.06 14.91 -22.02
N LYS A 455 12.18 13.95 -22.33
CA LYS A 455 12.57 12.68 -22.94
C LYS A 455 11.67 12.33 -24.12
N ALA A 456 12.29 11.93 -25.22
CA ALA A 456 11.63 11.33 -26.37
C ALA A 456 11.41 9.83 -26.13
N GLY A 457 10.29 9.29 -26.63
CA GLY A 457 9.96 7.87 -26.52
C GLY A 457 9.39 7.46 -25.16
N GLY A 458 8.83 6.25 -25.09
CA GLY A 458 8.06 5.67 -23.98
C GLY A 458 8.87 5.26 -22.76
N ASP A 459 9.02 6.11 -21.72
CA ASP A 459 8.82 5.64 -20.34
C ASP A 459 7.62 4.68 -20.41
N ASN A 460 7.86 3.39 -20.11
CA ASN A 460 6.90 2.30 -20.31
C ASN A 460 5.47 2.82 -20.14
N ASP A 461 4.63 2.77 -21.18
CA ASP A 461 3.19 3.09 -21.02
C ASP A 461 2.55 2.17 -19.95
N LEU A 462 3.27 1.08 -19.61
CA LEU A 462 3.01 0.10 -18.56
C LEU A 462 3.79 0.36 -17.25
N LEU A 463 4.46 1.51 -17.05
CA LEU A 463 5.35 1.78 -15.91
C LEU A 463 4.60 1.65 -14.57
N PHE A 464 3.30 1.93 -14.60
CA PHE A 464 2.37 1.78 -13.49
C PHE A 464 1.40 0.61 -13.67
N ASP A 465 1.45 -0.10 -14.80
CA ASP A 465 0.58 -1.24 -15.07
C ASP A 465 1.04 -2.46 -14.24
N GLY A 466 0.09 -3.14 -13.60
CA GLY A 466 0.37 -4.27 -12.72
C GLY A 466 1.15 -3.97 -11.41
N VAL A 467 1.58 -2.72 -11.16
CA VAL A 467 2.32 -2.34 -9.92
C VAL A 467 1.40 -2.32 -8.69
N TYR A 468 0.12 -2.00 -8.92
CA TYR A 468 -0.89 -1.82 -7.88
C TYR A 468 -2.12 -2.74 -8.02
N ASP A 469 -2.11 -3.66 -9.00
CA ASP A 469 -3.18 -4.65 -9.19
C ASP A 469 -2.96 -5.91 -8.34
#